data_AF-A0A357M0H6-F1
#
_entry.id   AF-A0A357M0H6-F1
#
_cell.length_a   1.000
_cell.length_b   1.000
_cell.length_c   1.000
_cell.angle_alpha   90.00
_cell.angle_beta   90.00
_cell.angle_gamma   90.00
#
_symmetry.space_group_name_H-M   'P 1'
#
loop_
_entity.id
_entity.type
_entity.pdbx_description
1 polymer ?
#
loop_
_entity_poly.entity_id
_entity_poly.type
_entity_poly.pdbx_seq_one_letter_code
_entity_poly.pdbx_strand_id
1 'polypeptide(L)'
;MKDHAMKLPLPLLPVIATLTPLLLLTACGASSDDDQELEHQFSDNYSISDFSLSADTDYWEIRTAIPETPEDYSTNRQVDEAAFISLSPVQTDVLNATFSESGFKTGCPNTCFNYVVSLSDDYATVISSYDELKAFFGNIDTDAELYIWLSESDYSLVVEPQSWEATATGYRAIITWDSLCAHRGTDLVDVTADGTITMVKRFEEKTDGSCF
;
A
#
# COMPACT_ATOMS: atom_id res chain seq x y z
N MET A 1 -33.10 -11.01 68.56
CA MET A 1 -32.88 -12.47 68.76
C MET A 1 -34.12 -13.21 68.30
N LYS A 2 -33.90 -14.22 67.44
CA LYS A 2 -34.81 -15.27 66.96
C LYS A 2 -35.71 -14.99 65.76
N ASP A 3 -35.28 -15.67 64.69
CA ASP A 3 -35.92 -16.02 63.43
C ASP A 3 -37.21 -16.85 63.52
N HIS A 4 -37.83 -16.98 62.33
CA HIS A 4 -38.72 -18.03 61.82
C HIS A 4 -40.20 -17.96 62.25
N ALA A 5 -41.21 -18.20 61.39
CA ALA A 5 -41.28 -18.58 59.98
C ALA A 5 -42.75 -18.54 59.49
N MET A 6 -42.92 -18.29 58.18
CA MET A 6 -43.80 -19.02 57.22
C MET A 6 -45.35 -18.92 57.30
N LYS A 7 -45.96 -18.46 56.18
CA LYS A 7 -46.84 -19.28 55.30
C LYS A 7 -47.37 -18.45 54.11
N LEU A 8 -47.02 -18.87 52.90
CA LEU A 8 -47.66 -18.48 51.63
C LEU A 8 -48.66 -19.59 51.24
N PRO A 9 -49.75 -19.28 50.52
CA PRO A 9 -50.38 -20.23 49.62
C PRO A 9 -50.29 -19.76 48.15
N LEU A 10 -49.86 -20.68 47.28
CA LEU A 10 -50.09 -20.64 45.82
C LEU A 10 -51.58 -20.86 45.51
N PRO A 11 -52.04 -20.38 44.34
CA PRO A 11 -52.54 -21.31 43.32
C PRO A 11 -51.99 -20.98 41.92
N LEU A 12 -51.40 -21.95 41.22
CA LEU A 12 -51.99 -22.74 40.12
C LEU A 12 -52.22 -21.96 38.80
N LEU A 13 -51.41 -22.35 37.81
CA LEU A 13 -51.39 -21.94 36.39
C LEU A 13 -52.73 -22.14 35.67
N PRO A 14 -52.90 -21.50 34.50
CA PRO A 14 -52.76 -22.29 33.28
C PRO A 14 -51.84 -21.67 32.21
N VAL A 15 -51.13 -22.59 31.55
CA VAL A 15 -50.38 -22.45 30.30
C VAL A 15 -51.31 -21.96 29.19
N ILE A 16 -50.94 -20.87 28.51
CA ILE A 16 -51.39 -20.59 27.13
C ILE A 16 -50.14 -20.27 26.31
N ALA A 17 -49.73 -21.26 25.53
CA ALA A 17 -48.80 -21.14 24.45
C ALA A 17 -49.50 -20.46 23.26
N THR A 18 -48.95 -19.37 22.71
CA THR A 18 -49.24 -18.97 21.32
C THR A 18 -48.14 -18.08 20.76
N LEU A 19 -47.43 -18.66 19.79
CA LEU A 19 -46.89 -18.10 18.55
C LEU A 19 -46.03 -16.84 18.61
N THR A 20 -44.73 -17.09 18.53
CA THR A 20 -43.72 -16.26 17.86
C THR A 20 -44.09 -16.06 16.38
N PRO A 21 -44.22 -14.82 15.87
CA PRO A 21 -44.11 -14.56 14.44
C PRO A 21 -42.63 -14.45 14.09
N LEU A 22 -42.21 -15.47 13.36
CA LEU A 22 -40.97 -15.58 12.62
C LEU A 22 -41.02 -14.64 11.39
N LEU A 23 -39.86 -14.03 11.09
CA LEU A 23 -39.47 -13.39 9.83
C LEU A 23 -40.26 -12.14 9.35
N LEU A 24 -39.53 -11.03 9.23
CA LEU A 24 -39.03 -10.59 7.92
C LEU A 24 -37.78 -9.74 8.19
N LEU A 25 -36.62 -10.40 8.21
CA LEU A 25 -35.37 -9.76 7.82
C LEU A 25 -35.61 -9.23 6.41
N THR A 26 -35.83 -7.93 6.29
CA THR A 26 -35.68 -7.23 5.02
C THR A 26 -34.20 -7.21 4.70
N ALA A 27 -33.69 -8.35 4.25
CA ALA A 27 -32.60 -8.41 3.30
C ALA A 27 -33.18 -7.89 1.97
N CYS A 28 -33.10 -6.59 1.78
CA CYS A 28 -33.32 -5.96 0.49
C CYS A 28 -32.27 -4.87 0.35
N GLY A 29 -31.31 -5.19 -0.52
CA GLY A 29 -30.02 -4.52 -0.64
C GLY A 29 -29.00 -5.57 -1.06
N ALA A 30 -29.31 -6.30 -2.13
CA ALA A 30 -28.25 -6.86 -2.95
C ALA A 30 -27.55 -5.64 -3.57
N SER A 31 -26.58 -5.06 -2.85
CA SER A 31 -25.52 -4.34 -3.53
C SER A 31 -24.84 -5.38 -4.39
N SER A 32 -24.82 -5.16 -5.70
CA SER A 32 -23.85 -5.82 -6.56
C SER A 32 -22.49 -5.70 -5.87
N ASP A 33 -21.88 -6.85 -5.55
CA ASP A 33 -20.60 -7.01 -4.84
C ASP A 33 -19.39 -6.40 -5.60
N ASP A 34 -19.64 -5.53 -6.58
CA ASP A 34 -18.65 -5.04 -7.54
C ASP A 34 -18.11 -3.66 -7.20
N ASP A 35 -18.79 -2.88 -6.34
CA ASP A 35 -18.34 -1.54 -5.96
C ASP A 35 -17.84 -1.56 -4.50
N GLN A 36 -16.62 -2.06 -4.28
CA GLN A 36 -15.94 -1.89 -3.00
C GLN A 36 -15.23 -0.53 -2.99
N GLU A 37 -15.66 0.36 -2.10
CA GLU A 37 -15.02 1.64 -1.83
C GLU A 37 -14.27 1.54 -0.50
N LEU A 38 -12.99 1.95 -0.49
CA LEU A 38 -12.19 2.05 0.73
C LEU A 38 -12.22 3.48 1.27
N GLU A 39 -11.90 3.64 2.56
CA GLU A 39 -12.07 4.90 3.31
C GLU A 39 -11.28 6.08 2.73
N HIS A 40 -10.11 5.82 2.16
CA HIS A 40 -9.18 6.85 1.71
C HIS A 40 -8.73 6.64 0.26
N GLN A 41 -8.47 7.74 -0.44
CA GLN A 41 -7.80 7.74 -1.75
C GLN A 41 -6.34 8.14 -1.55
N PHE A 42 -5.42 7.61 -2.36
CA PHE A 42 -4.03 8.04 -2.32
C PHE A 42 -3.86 9.44 -2.92
N SER A 43 -2.94 10.25 -2.37
CA SER A 43 -2.75 11.64 -2.81
C SER A 43 -1.78 11.80 -3.98
N ASP A 44 -1.03 10.75 -4.35
CA ASP A 44 0.11 10.67 -5.29
C ASP A 44 1.25 11.72 -5.15
N ASN A 45 1.03 12.74 -4.32
CA ASN A 45 1.92 13.86 -4.04
C ASN A 45 2.25 13.88 -2.54
N TYR A 46 3.40 13.31 -2.20
CA TYR A 46 3.90 13.20 -0.83
C TYR A 46 5.13 14.08 -0.62
N SER A 47 5.19 14.63 0.60
CA SER A 47 6.36 15.28 1.18
C SER A 47 7.19 14.28 1.99
N ILE A 48 8.42 14.64 2.35
CA ILE A 48 9.27 13.77 3.18
C ILE A 48 8.63 13.52 4.56
N SER A 49 7.92 14.52 5.11
CA SER A 49 7.25 14.40 6.40
C SER A 49 6.05 13.44 6.42
N ASP A 50 5.60 12.96 5.26
CA ASP A 50 4.54 11.95 5.15
C ASP A 50 5.08 10.52 5.30
N PHE A 51 6.41 10.35 5.40
CA PHE A 51 7.08 9.07 5.61
C PHE A 51 7.63 8.97 7.05
N SER A 52 7.66 7.75 7.58
CA SER A 52 8.31 7.40 8.85
C SER A 52 9.64 6.65 8.60
N LEU A 53 10.50 7.25 7.77
CA LEU A 53 11.76 6.63 7.33
C LEU A 53 12.65 6.21 8.50
N SER A 54 13.36 5.09 8.32
CA SER A 54 14.26 4.53 9.33
C SER A 54 15.60 5.28 9.46
N ALA A 55 15.84 6.29 8.62
CA ALA A 55 17.03 7.13 8.62
C ALA A 55 16.67 8.60 8.39
N ASP A 56 17.45 9.49 9.02
CA ASP A 56 17.34 10.94 8.79
C ASP A 56 17.63 11.24 7.31
N THR A 57 16.62 11.77 6.62
CA THR A 57 16.64 12.00 5.17
C THR A 57 16.21 13.43 4.87
N ASP A 58 17.07 14.18 4.18
CA ASP A 58 16.78 15.54 3.73
C ASP A 58 16.03 15.57 2.40
N TYR A 59 16.26 14.56 1.55
CA TYR A 59 15.65 14.40 0.24
C TYR A 59 15.84 12.98 -0.29
N TRP A 60 14.91 12.48 -1.09
CA TRP A 60 15.12 11.23 -1.83
C TRP A 60 14.27 11.16 -3.11
N GLU A 61 14.73 10.35 -4.05
CA GLU A 61 14.04 10.15 -5.33
C GLU A 61 14.23 8.72 -5.87
N ILE A 62 13.29 8.28 -6.70
CA ILE A 62 13.33 7.02 -7.44
C ILE A 62 13.80 7.32 -8.86
N ARG A 63 14.83 6.60 -9.31
CA ARG A 63 15.43 6.71 -10.64
C ARG A 63 15.29 5.42 -11.41
N THR A 64 15.04 5.52 -12.72
CA THR A 64 15.25 4.44 -13.68
C THR A 64 16.61 4.58 -14.33
N ALA A 65 17.34 3.49 -14.49
CA ALA A 65 18.50 3.44 -15.37
C ALA A 65 18.58 2.11 -16.14
N ILE A 66 19.40 2.07 -17.20
CA ILE A 66 19.75 0.83 -17.90
C ILE A 66 21.17 0.39 -17.50
N PRO A 67 21.46 -0.92 -17.40
CA PRO A 67 22.78 -1.43 -16.99
C PRO A 67 23.94 -0.97 -17.87
N GLU A 68 23.70 -0.70 -19.15
CA GLU A 68 24.75 -0.30 -20.10
C GLU A 68 25.24 1.14 -19.90
N THR A 69 24.39 2.02 -19.38
CA THR A 69 24.67 3.45 -19.14
C THR A 69 23.96 3.91 -17.86
N PRO A 70 24.33 3.37 -16.68
CA PRO A 70 23.62 3.63 -15.43
C PRO A 70 23.66 5.11 -14.98
N GLU A 71 24.64 5.86 -15.47
CA GLU A 71 24.78 7.30 -15.25
C GLU A 71 23.76 8.15 -16.05
N ASP A 72 23.18 7.60 -17.11
CA ASP A 72 22.13 8.25 -17.92
C ASP A 72 20.75 7.83 -17.39
N TYR A 73 20.46 8.22 -16.15
CA TYR A 73 19.23 7.88 -15.46
C TYR A 73 18.11 8.89 -15.76
N SER A 74 16.86 8.47 -15.56
CA SER A 74 15.70 9.35 -15.48
C SER A 74 15.10 9.31 -14.08
N THR A 75 14.78 10.48 -13.51
CA THR A 75 14.03 10.55 -12.25
C THR A 75 12.56 10.24 -12.51
N ASN A 76 12.10 9.07 -12.03
CA ASN A 76 10.70 8.65 -12.16
C ASN A 76 9.82 9.38 -11.15
N ARG A 77 10.36 9.56 -9.94
CA ARG A 77 9.65 10.15 -8.83
C ARG A 77 10.61 10.92 -7.96
N GLN A 78 10.32 12.20 -7.83
CA GLN A 78 10.95 13.12 -6.90
C GLN A 78 9.98 13.30 -5.73
N VAL A 79 10.43 12.97 -4.51
CA VAL A 79 9.62 13.18 -3.30
C VAL A 79 9.93 14.57 -2.78
N ASP A 80 8.88 15.35 -2.53
CA ASP A 80 9.00 16.71 -2.01
C ASP A 80 9.78 17.68 -2.93
N GLU A 81 9.06 18.31 -3.86
CA GLU A 81 9.63 19.30 -4.77
C GLU A 81 10.29 20.47 -4.01
N ALA A 82 9.74 20.86 -2.87
CA ALA A 82 10.29 21.95 -2.07
C ALA A 82 11.64 21.57 -1.44
N ALA A 83 11.76 20.33 -0.94
CA ALA A 83 13.03 19.81 -0.42
C ALA A 83 14.11 19.81 -1.52
N PHE A 84 13.80 19.31 -2.71
CA PHE A 84 14.72 19.35 -3.85
C PHE A 84 15.20 20.76 -4.21
N ILE A 85 14.28 21.72 -4.31
CA ILE A 85 14.62 23.12 -4.64
C ILE A 85 15.51 23.74 -3.55
N SER A 86 15.40 23.27 -2.31
CA SER A 86 16.16 23.76 -1.17
C SER A 86 17.57 23.16 -1.04
N LEU A 87 17.91 22.15 -1.84
CA LEU A 87 19.21 21.49 -1.79
C LEU A 87 20.35 22.49 -2.01
N SER A 88 21.42 22.32 -1.23
CA SER A 88 22.65 23.07 -1.45
C SER A 88 23.29 22.71 -2.79
N PRO A 89 24.18 23.55 -3.34
CA PRO A 89 24.96 23.19 -4.52
C PRO A 89 25.76 21.89 -4.34
N VAL A 90 26.31 21.66 -3.14
CA VAL A 90 27.06 20.43 -2.83
C VAL A 90 26.15 19.21 -2.86
N GLN A 91 24.99 19.31 -2.22
CA GLN A 91 23.98 18.24 -2.23
C GLN A 91 23.48 17.94 -3.66
N THR A 92 23.28 18.98 -4.47
CA THR A 92 22.87 18.83 -5.87
C THR A 92 23.94 18.11 -6.69
N ASP A 93 25.22 18.47 -6.51
CA ASP A 93 26.34 17.81 -7.19
C ASP A 93 26.45 16.33 -6.77
N VAL A 94 26.33 16.04 -5.46
CA VAL A 94 26.35 14.68 -4.91
C VAL A 94 25.18 13.85 -5.45
N LEU A 95 23.97 14.41 -5.44
CA LEU A 95 22.76 13.78 -5.97
C LEU A 95 22.92 13.41 -7.46
N ASN A 96 23.44 14.33 -8.27
CA ASN A 96 23.60 14.13 -9.71
C ASN A 96 24.73 13.16 -10.07
N ALA A 97 25.78 13.10 -9.24
CA ALA A 97 26.90 12.18 -9.44
C ALA A 97 26.63 10.75 -8.94
N THR A 98 25.59 10.55 -8.13
CA THR A 98 25.26 9.25 -7.55
C THR A 98 24.42 8.43 -8.51
N PHE A 99 24.79 7.19 -8.78
CA PHE A 99 24.02 6.25 -9.60
C PHE A 99 24.21 4.83 -9.10
N SER A 100 23.41 3.90 -9.63
CA SER A 100 23.50 2.47 -9.32
C SER A 100 23.61 1.65 -10.60
N GLU A 101 24.36 0.55 -10.56
CA GLU A 101 24.42 -0.45 -11.64
C GLU A 101 23.33 -1.53 -11.49
N SER A 102 22.49 -1.44 -10.45
CA SER A 102 21.41 -2.37 -10.16
C SER A 102 20.24 -1.69 -9.45
N GLY A 103 19.10 -2.37 -9.36
CA GLY A 103 17.89 -1.81 -8.76
C GLY A 103 16.96 -2.86 -8.19
N PHE A 104 16.05 -2.41 -7.32
CA PHE A 104 15.14 -3.30 -6.61
C PHE A 104 14.03 -3.83 -7.52
N LYS A 105 13.61 -3.05 -8.52
CA LYS A 105 12.56 -3.43 -9.47
C LYS A 105 13.12 -3.38 -10.89
N THR A 106 12.82 -4.41 -11.67
CA THR A 106 13.10 -4.39 -13.12
C THR A 106 11.96 -3.68 -13.85
N GLY A 107 12.27 -2.74 -14.73
CA GLY A 107 11.32 -1.98 -15.55
C GLY A 107 11.50 -2.23 -17.06
N CYS A 108 10.81 -1.42 -17.90
CA CYS A 108 10.83 -1.34 -19.38
C CYS A 108 11.41 -2.54 -20.13
N PRO A 109 10.64 -3.20 -21.00
CA PRO A 109 10.72 -4.64 -21.33
C PRO A 109 11.99 -5.39 -20.85
N ASN A 110 12.17 -5.47 -19.52
CA ASN A 110 13.24 -6.17 -18.81
C ASN A 110 14.69 -5.69 -19.05
N THR A 111 14.89 -4.42 -19.42
CA THR A 111 16.23 -3.86 -19.65
C THR A 111 16.62 -2.76 -18.69
N CYS A 112 15.68 -2.15 -17.96
CA CYS A 112 15.99 -1.11 -16.99
C CYS A 112 15.68 -1.57 -15.56
N PHE A 113 16.16 -0.80 -14.58
CA PHE A 113 15.89 -1.03 -13.18
C PHE A 113 15.63 0.28 -12.44
N ASN A 114 14.85 0.18 -11.36
CA ASN A 114 14.56 1.28 -10.44
C ASN A 114 15.43 1.17 -9.19
N TYR A 115 15.98 2.29 -8.74
CA TYR A 115 16.71 2.42 -7.49
C TYR A 115 16.36 3.75 -6.82
N VAL A 116 16.60 3.85 -5.51
CA VAL A 116 16.42 5.10 -4.77
C VAL A 116 17.78 5.72 -4.48
N VAL A 117 17.84 7.05 -4.58
CA VAL A 117 18.93 7.85 -4.02
C VAL A 117 18.34 8.68 -2.88
N SER A 118 18.90 8.51 -1.68
CA SER A 118 18.54 9.26 -0.48
C SER A 118 19.69 10.15 -0.05
N LEU A 119 19.41 11.39 0.31
CA LEU A 119 20.36 12.37 0.83
C LEU A 119 20.18 12.57 2.32
N SER A 120 21.30 12.68 3.02
CA SER A 120 21.39 13.08 4.43
C SER A 120 22.65 13.93 4.58
N ASP A 121 22.48 15.22 4.90
CA ASP A 121 23.51 16.24 4.76
C ASP A 121 24.11 16.21 3.33
N ASP A 122 25.44 16.18 3.21
CA ASP A 122 26.18 16.11 1.93
C ASP A 122 26.47 14.66 1.49
N TYR A 123 25.78 13.66 2.06
CA TYR A 123 25.98 12.24 1.74
C TYR A 123 24.78 11.65 1.00
N ALA A 124 25.06 10.87 -0.04
CA ALA A 124 24.05 10.06 -0.73
C ALA A 124 24.16 8.58 -0.35
N THR A 125 23.00 7.94 -0.22
CA THR A 125 22.85 6.50 -0.06
C THR A 125 22.05 5.95 -1.24
N VAL A 126 22.57 4.89 -1.85
CA VAL A 126 21.88 4.13 -2.91
C VAL A 126 21.12 2.97 -2.27
N ILE A 127 19.86 2.81 -2.66
CA ILE A 127 18.99 1.70 -2.27
C ILE A 127 18.61 0.98 -3.56
N SER A 128 19.13 -0.22 -3.72
CA SER A 128 19.16 -0.97 -4.99
C SER A 128 18.57 -2.37 -4.87
N SER A 129 18.03 -2.74 -3.71
CA SER A 129 17.36 -4.02 -3.48
C SER A 129 16.09 -3.85 -2.67
N TYR A 130 15.16 -4.80 -2.78
CA TYR A 130 13.92 -4.77 -1.98
C TYR A 130 14.18 -4.84 -0.48
N ASP A 131 15.21 -5.57 -0.05
CA ASP A 131 15.58 -5.64 1.37
C ASP A 131 16.09 -4.28 1.87
N GLU A 132 16.88 -3.56 1.07
CA GLU A 132 17.31 -2.19 1.40
C GLU A 132 16.13 -1.21 1.38
N LEU A 133 15.20 -1.33 0.42
CA LEU A 133 14.00 -0.49 0.34
C LEU A 133 13.11 -0.70 1.56
N LYS A 134 12.90 -1.97 1.95
CA LYS A 134 12.19 -2.32 3.17
C LYS A 134 12.91 -1.81 4.42
N ALA A 135 14.23 -1.88 4.47
CA ALA A 135 15.00 -1.32 5.59
C ALA A 135 14.93 0.22 5.64
N PHE A 136 14.80 0.89 4.49
CA PHE A 136 14.68 2.34 4.39
C PHE A 136 13.33 2.84 4.92
N PHE A 137 12.22 2.19 4.55
CA PHE A 137 10.90 2.49 5.12
C PHE A 137 10.75 1.96 6.55
N GLY A 138 11.34 0.81 6.86
CA GLY A 138 11.10 0.13 8.13
C GLY A 138 9.79 -0.65 8.06
N ASN A 139 8.82 -0.30 8.90
CA ASN A 139 7.46 -0.80 8.74
C ASN A 139 6.73 0.06 7.70
N ILE A 140 5.79 -0.53 6.98
CA ILE A 140 4.82 0.22 6.19
C ILE A 140 3.72 0.67 7.14
N ASP A 141 3.81 1.90 7.64
CA ASP A 141 2.89 2.48 8.62
C ASP A 141 2.40 3.90 8.30
N THR A 142 2.79 4.44 7.13
CA THR A 142 2.14 5.57 6.49
C THR A 142 1.52 5.23 5.14
N ASP A 143 0.57 6.04 4.68
CA ASP A 143 -0.02 5.90 3.35
C ASP A 143 0.96 6.25 2.23
N ALA A 144 1.90 7.18 2.50
CA ALA A 144 3.01 7.49 1.60
C ALA A 144 3.91 6.28 1.37
N GLU A 145 4.31 5.59 2.44
CA GLU A 145 5.08 4.34 2.36
C GLU A 145 4.31 3.25 1.63
N LEU A 146 3.03 3.06 1.98
CA LEU A 146 2.16 2.08 1.32
C LEU A 146 2.05 2.33 -0.18
N TYR A 147 1.86 3.59 -0.57
CA TYR A 147 1.73 3.97 -1.97
C TYR A 147 2.99 3.64 -2.77
N ILE A 148 4.17 4.00 -2.24
CA ILE A 148 5.44 3.70 -2.91
C ILE A 148 5.70 2.20 -2.91
N TRP A 149 5.49 1.52 -1.77
CA TRP A 149 5.68 0.09 -1.63
C TRP A 149 4.85 -0.71 -2.65
N LEU A 150 3.58 -0.33 -2.84
CA LEU A 150 2.71 -0.97 -3.84
C LEU A 150 3.15 -0.65 -5.27
N SER A 151 3.41 0.63 -5.58
CA SER A 151 3.80 1.09 -6.94
C SER A 151 5.10 0.43 -7.42
N GLU A 152 6.03 0.26 -6.49
CA GLU A 152 7.35 -0.31 -6.72
C GLU A 152 7.43 -1.80 -6.39
N SER A 153 6.31 -2.47 -6.14
CA SER A 153 6.30 -3.92 -5.88
C SER A 153 6.46 -4.77 -7.13
N ASP A 154 6.81 -6.04 -6.93
CA ASP A 154 6.86 -7.09 -7.95
C ASP A 154 5.47 -7.69 -8.23
N TYR A 155 4.39 -7.07 -7.74
CA TYR A 155 3.03 -7.55 -7.97
C TYR A 155 2.68 -7.58 -9.47
N SER A 156 3.12 -6.58 -10.22
CA SER A 156 3.07 -6.50 -11.68
C SER A 156 4.12 -5.51 -12.18
N LEU A 157 4.35 -5.45 -13.50
CA LEU A 157 5.27 -4.47 -14.09
C LEU A 157 4.84 -3.03 -13.80
N VAL A 158 3.54 -2.76 -13.93
CA VAL A 158 2.92 -1.49 -13.54
C VAL A 158 1.86 -1.75 -12.49
N VAL A 159 1.91 -0.99 -11.39
CA VAL A 159 0.92 -1.00 -10.32
C VAL A 159 0.59 0.45 -9.99
N GLU A 160 -0.70 0.80 -10.01
CA GLU A 160 -1.16 2.14 -9.62
C GLU A 160 -2.12 2.00 -8.42
N PRO A 161 -1.69 2.37 -7.21
CA PRO A 161 -2.54 2.34 -6.03
C PRO A 161 -3.68 3.37 -6.16
N GLN A 162 -4.92 2.93 -5.87
CA GLN A 162 -6.12 3.76 -6.02
C GLN A 162 -6.64 4.25 -4.67
N SER A 163 -7.00 3.32 -3.79
CA SER A 163 -7.60 3.62 -2.48
C SER A 163 -7.11 2.65 -1.41
N TRP A 164 -7.28 3.03 -0.14
CA TRP A 164 -6.84 2.25 1.01
C TRP A 164 -7.69 2.44 2.25
N GLU A 165 -7.59 1.49 3.18
CA GLU A 165 -8.08 1.59 4.56
C GLU A 165 -7.10 0.90 5.51
N ALA A 166 -7.00 1.38 6.74
CA ALA A 166 -6.18 0.73 7.76
C ALA A 166 -6.86 -0.56 8.27
N THR A 167 -6.05 -1.56 8.60
CA THR A 167 -6.50 -2.83 9.20
C THR A 167 -5.78 -3.07 10.51
N ALA A 168 -6.12 -4.16 11.21
CA ALA A 168 -5.44 -4.52 12.46
C ALA A 168 -3.96 -4.91 12.27
N THR A 169 -3.53 -5.24 11.05
CA THR A 169 -2.18 -5.77 10.76
C THR A 169 -1.39 -4.95 9.74
N GLY A 170 -1.92 -3.83 9.27
CA GLY A 170 -1.37 -3.01 8.19
C GLY A 170 -2.49 -2.33 7.42
N TYR A 171 -2.60 -2.60 6.12
CA TYR A 171 -3.52 -1.94 5.22
C TYR A 171 -4.28 -2.91 4.32
N ARG A 172 -5.41 -2.44 3.83
CA ARG A 172 -6.10 -2.99 2.67
C ARG A 172 -6.11 -1.93 1.59
N ALA A 173 -5.82 -2.31 0.36
CA ALA A 173 -5.72 -1.38 -0.76
C ALA A 173 -6.36 -1.93 -2.03
N ILE A 174 -6.91 -1.04 -2.85
CA ILE A 174 -7.30 -1.33 -4.23
C ILE A 174 -6.17 -0.82 -5.14
N ILE A 175 -5.69 -1.70 -6.01
CA ILE A 175 -4.66 -1.39 -7.00
C ILE A 175 -5.15 -1.73 -8.40
N THR A 176 -4.82 -0.89 -9.38
CA THR A 176 -4.81 -1.31 -10.78
C THR A 176 -3.44 -1.86 -11.11
N TRP A 177 -3.38 -2.84 -12.01
CA TRP A 177 -2.13 -3.45 -12.43
C TRP A 177 -2.14 -3.74 -13.92
N ASP A 178 -0.97 -3.64 -14.56
CA ASP A 178 -0.76 -3.94 -15.97
C ASP A 178 0.55 -4.73 -16.11
N SER A 179 0.50 -5.87 -16.80
CA SER A 179 1.67 -6.71 -17.07
C SER A 179 2.47 -6.24 -18.28
N LEU A 180 2.03 -5.17 -18.95
CA LEU A 180 2.46 -4.67 -20.27
C LEU A 180 2.33 -5.70 -21.40
N CYS A 181 1.80 -6.87 -21.06
CA CYS A 181 1.89 -8.11 -21.81
C CYS A 181 0.53 -8.81 -21.71
N ALA A 182 -0.51 -8.19 -22.26
CA ALA A 182 -1.87 -8.69 -22.38
C ALA A 182 -2.75 -8.67 -21.13
N HIS A 183 -2.21 -8.68 -19.91
CA HIS A 183 -3.02 -8.77 -18.70
C HIS A 183 -3.04 -7.46 -17.95
N ARG A 184 -4.24 -6.99 -17.65
CA ARG A 184 -4.46 -5.84 -16.78
C ARG A 184 -5.71 -6.03 -15.96
N GLY A 185 -5.75 -5.45 -14.79
CA GLY A 185 -6.86 -5.68 -13.88
C GLY A 185 -6.89 -4.72 -12.72
N THR A 186 -7.84 -5.00 -11.83
CA THR A 186 -7.98 -4.30 -10.55
C THR A 186 -8.14 -5.35 -9.47
N ASP A 187 -7.29 -5.28 -8.44
CA ASP A 187 -7.27 -6.22 -7.33
C ASP A 187 -7.43 -5.48 -6.00
N LEU A 188 -8.06 -6.15 -5.04
CA LEU A 188 -8.01 -5.84 -3.62
C LEU A 188 -6.87 -6.64 -3.00
N VAL A 189 -5.97 -5.97 -2.30
CA VAL A 189 -4.83 -6.57 -1.62
C VAL A 189 -4.81 -6.18 -0.14
N ASP A 190 -4.31 -7.09 0.70
CA ASP A 190 -3.90 -6.80 2.06
C ASP A 190 -2.38 -6.62 2.08
N VAL A 191 -1.89 -5.60 2.77
CA VAL A 191 -0.47 -5.32 2.98
C VAL A 191 -0.20 -5.30 4.47
N THR A 192 0.62 -6.22 4.97
CA THR A 192 1.03 -6.22 6.37
C THR A 192 2.06 -5.12 6.63
N ALA A 193 2.25 -4.75 7.90
CA ALA A 193 3.25 -3.75 8.31
C ALA A 193 4.69 -4.11 7.88
N ASP A 194 5.00 -5.39 7.63
CA ASP A 194 6.30 -5.81 7.11
C ASP A 194 6.37 -5.82 5.56
N GLY A 195 5.36 -5.28 4.88
CA GLY A 195 5.30 -5.17 3.42
C GLY A 195 4.85 -6.44 2.69
N THR A 196 4.39 -7.49 3.38
CA THR A 196 3.86 -8.67 2.68
C THR A 196 2.53 -8.32 1.99
N ILE A 197 2.48 -8.46 0.67
CA ILE A 197 1.29 -8.21 -0.15
C ILE A 197 0.55 -9.54 -0.39
N THR A 198 -0.73 -9.60 -0.06
CA THR A 198 -1.60 -10.76 -0.31
C THR A 198 -2.83 -10.33 -1.09
N MET A 199 -3.07 -10.96 -2.26
CA MET A 199 -4.30 -10.73 -3.02
C MET A 199 -5.51 -11.30 -2.27
N VAL A 200 -6.53 -10.48 -2.07
CA VAL A 200 -7.79 -10.83 -1.39
C VAL A 200 -8.88 -11.14 -2.41
N LYS A 201 -9.04 -10.26 -3.41
CA LYS A 201 -10.08 -10.37 -4.44
C LYS A 201 -9.60 -9.74 -5.75
N ARG A 202 -9.94 -10.35 -6.88
CA ARG A 202 -9.83 -9.73 -8.20
C ARG A 202 -11.19 -9.16 -8.60
N PHE A 203 -11.24 -7.87 -8.91
CA PHE A 203 -12.46 -7.21 -9.41
C PHE A 203 -12.58 -7.37 -10.92
N GLU A 204 -11.49 -7.08 -11.64
CA GLU A 204 -11.45 -7.14 -13.10
C GLU A 204 -10.16 -7.78 -13.58
N GLU A 205 -10.26 -8.60 -14.64
CA GLU A 205 -9.13 -8.98 -15.47
C GLU A 205 -9.51 -8.85 -16.94
N LYS A 206 -8.69 -8.13 -17.70
CA LYS A 206 -8.75 -8.08 -19.16
C LYS A 206 -7.53 -8.81 -19.72
N THR A 207 -7.77 -9.66 -20.72
CA THR A 207 -6.72 -10.34 -21.48
C THR A 207 -6.78 -9.88 -22.93
N ASP A 208 -5.86 -9.00 -23.32
CA ASP A 208 -5.72 -8.50 -24.68
C ASP A 208 -4.70 -9.39 -25.42
N GLY A 209 -5.19 -10.35 -26.23
CA GLY A 209 -4.37 -11.42 -26.80
C GLY A 209 -3.25 -10.99 -27.76
N SER A 210 -2.13 -10.51 -27.25
CA SER A 210 -0.77 -10.73 -27.77
C SER A 210 0.28 -9.95 -26.97
N CYS A 211 1.39 -10.63 -26.65
CA CYS A 211 2.70 -10.02 -26.38
C CYS A 211 3.57 -10.38 -27.59
N PHE A 212 4.26 -9.40 -28.18
CA PHE A 212 5.16 -9.64 -29.32
C PHE A 212 6.60 -9.63 -28.88
#